data_AF-Q979K7-F1
#
_entry.id   AF-Q979K7-F1
#
_cell.length_a   1.000
_cell.length_b   1.000
_cell.length_c   1.000
_cell.angle_alpha   90.00
_cell.angle_beta   90.00
_cell.angle_gamma   90.00
#
_symmetry.space_group_name_H-M   'P 1'
#
loop_
_entity.id
_entity.type
_entity.pdbx_description
1 polymer ?
#
loop_
_entity_poly.entity_id
_entity_poly.type
_entity_poly.pdbx_seq_one_letter_code
_entity_poly.pdbx_strand_id
1 'polypeptide(L)'
;MMTDNSNPDNVDATRKLGGEVIFHGPKFNDARNYAEELAVKNGYRYFHSANEPLLVAGVGTHTPELIESDPEIDAIIVPVGDESGSRGAAIVAETMSKDIKVIGAQSEMFPAAYKARKSGVHE
;
A
#
# COMPACT_ATOMS: atom_id res chain seq x y z
N MET A 1 5.84 -14.01 -1.19
CA MET A 1 5.65 -14.43 -2.60
C MET A 1 6.16 -13.34 -3.51
N MET A 2 6.81 -13.72 -4.60
CA MET A 2 7.37 -12.81 -5.61
C MET A 2 7.12 -13.37 -7.01
N THR A 3 7.09 -12.50 -8.03
CA THR A 3 6.97 -12.95 -9.42
C THR A 3 8.29 -13.53 -9.92
N ASP A 4 8.25 -14.39 -10.93
CA ASP A 4 9.42 -15.07 -11.51
C ASP A 4 10.50 -14.09 -12.04
N ASN A 5 10.10 -12.84 -12.32
CA ASN A 5 10.95 -11.76 -12.83
C ASN A 5 11.15 -10.61 -11.82
N SER A 6 10.94 -10.85 -10.54
CA SER A 6 11.12 -9.84 -9.49
C SER A 6 12.55 -9.28 -9.49
N ASN A 7 12.70 -7.98 -9.22
CA ASN A 7 14.00 -7.33 -9.14
C ASN A 7 14.92 -8.09 -8.15
N PRO A 8 16.12 -8.53 -8.57
CA PRO A 8 17.04 -9.26 -7.70
C PRO A 8 17.39 -8.53 -6.40
N ASP A 9 17.48 -7.20 -6.42
CA ASP A 9 17.77 -6.41 -5.22
C ASP A 9 16.67 -6.57 -4.16
N ASN A 10 15.40 -6.64 -4.58
CA ASN A 10 14.26 -6.84 -3.68
C ASN A 10 14.24 -8.28 -3.12
N VAL A 11 14.59 -9.26 -3.95
CA VAL A 11 14.72 -10.66 -3.53
C VAL A 11 15.80 -10.78 -2.46
N ASP A 12 16.97 -10.20 -2.70
CA ASP A 12 18.11 -10.26 -1.80
C ASP A 12 17.82 -9.50 -0.49
N ALA A 13 17.16 -8.34 -0.56
CA ALA A 13 16.74 -7.60 0.63
C ALA A 13 15.77 -8.43 1.49
N THR A 14 14.79 -9.10 0.87
CA THR A 14 13.83 -9.95 1.58
C THR A 14 14.54 -11.11 2.29
N ARG A 15 15.47 -11.78 1.61
CA ARG A 15 16.26 -12.88 2.19
C ARG A 15 17.18 -12.41 3.32
N LYS A 16 17.81 -11.24 3.18
CA LYS A 16 18.66 -10.63 4.22
C LYS A 16 17.88 -10.32 5.50
N LEU A 17 16.60 -10.00 5.39
CA LEU A 17 15.69 -9.81 6.53
C LEU A 17 15.18 -11.13 7.12
N GLY A 18 15.64 -12.28 6.63
CA GLY A 18 15.25 -13.62 7.09
C GLY A 18 13.97 -14.15 6.45
N GLY A 19 13.44 -13.47 5.43
CA GLY A 19 12.24 -13.90 4.71
C GLY A 19 12.50 -15.05 3.75
N GLU A 20 11.63 -16.06 3.74
CA GLU A 20 11.59 -17.07 2.69
C GLU A 20 10.95 -16.48 1.41
N VAL A 21 11.69 -16.51 0.30
CA VAL A 21 11.18 -16.06 -1.00
C VAL A 21 10.74 -17.27 -1.81
N ILE A 22 9.44 -17.35 -2.04
CA ILE A 22 8.82 -18.29 -2.98
C ILE A 22 8.40 -17.50 -4.22
N PHE A 23 8.84 -17.96 -5.39
CA PHE A 23 8.49 -17.39 -6.69
C PHE A 23 7.27 -18.09 -7.29
N HIS A 24 6.35 -17.32 -7.85
CA HIS A 24 5.20 -17.87 -8.54
C HIS A 24 4.64 -16.93 -9.61
N GLY A 25 4.81 -17.31 -10.87
CA GLY A 25 4.12 -16.72 -12.00
C GLY A 25 4.72 -15.38 -12.46
N PRO A 26 4.39 -14.96 -13.69
CA PRO A 26 4.99 -13.79 -14.32
C PRO A 26 4.36 -12.45 -13.89
N LYS A 27 3.15 -12.46 -13.30
CA LYS A 27 2.43 -11.24 -12.91
C LYS A 27 2.21 -11.19 -11.41
N PHE A 28 2.11 -9.96 -10.89
CA PHE A 28 1.85 -9.72 -9.47
C PHE A 28 0.62 -10.48 -8.96
N ASN A 29 -0.49 -10.46 -9.72
CA ASN A 29 -1.72 -11.14 -9.33
C ASN A 29 -1.55 -12.66 -9.25
N ASP A 30 -0.68 -13.27 -10.06
CA ASP A 30 -0.41 -14.71 -10.00
C ASP A 30 0.27 -15.05 -8.66
N ALA A 31 1.33 -14.31 -8.32
CA ALA A 31 2.05 -14.46 -7.06
C ALA A 31 1.17 -14.18 -5.83
N ARG A 32 0.31 -13.17 -5.91
CA ARG A 32 -0.65 -12.79 -4.85
C ARG A 32 -1.69 -13.89 -4.62
N ASN A 33 -2.36 -14.34 -5.68
CA ASN A 33 -3.39 -15.38 -5.56
C ASN A 33 -2.78 -16.68 -4.99
N TYR A 34 -1.57 -17.03 -5.43
CA TYR A 34 -0.86 -18.19 -4.87
C TYR A 34 -0.47 -18.01 -3.40
N ALA A 35 -0.14 -16.78 -2.97
CA ALA A 35 0.08 -16.48 -1.55
C ALA A 35 -1.16 -16.74 -0.70
N GLU A 36 -2.34 -16.33 -1.19
CA GLU A 36 -3.63 -16.53 -0.54
C GLU A 36 -3.99 -18.01 -0.44
N GLU A 37 -3.81 -18.76 -1.53
CA GLU A 37 -4.01 -20.22 -1.56
C GLU A 37 -3.07 -20.93 -0.57
N LEU A 38 -1.79 -20.56 -0.56
CA LEU A 38 -0.80 -21.17 0.34
C LEU A 38 -1.13 -20.87 1.80
N ALA A 39 -1.60 -19.65 2.09
CA ALA A 39 -2.01 -19.28 3.44
C ALA A 39 -3.15 -20.15 3.94
N VAL A 40 -4.17 -20.39 3.11
CA VAL A 40 -5.27 -21.31 3.44
C VAL A 40 -4.75 -22.74 3.61
N LYS A 41 -3.95 -23.24 2.66
CA LYS A 41 -3.46 -24.63 2.65
C LYS A 41 -2.59 -24.96 3.86
N ASN A 42 -1.74 -24.03 4.28
CA ASN A 42 -0.75 -24.26 5.33
C ASN A 42 -1.11 -23.64 6.68
N GLY A 43 -2.26 -22.94 6.76
CA GLY A 43 -2.68 -22.26 7.99
C GLY A 43 -1.85 -21.03 8.33
N TYR A 44 -1.28 -20.34 7.34
CA TYR A 44 -0.56 -19.09 7.58
C TYR A 44 -1.53 -17.91 7.73
N ARG A 45 -1.11 -16.89 8.49
CA ARG A 45 -1.75 -15.58 8.39
C ARG A 45 -1.30 -14.90 7.10
N TYR A 46 -2.24 -14.61 6.22
CA TYR A 46 -2.00 -13.75 5.07
C TYR A 46 -2.08 -12.28 5.48
N PHE A 47 -1.10 -11.49 5.06
CA PHE A 47 -1.08 -10.04 5.23
C PHE A 47 -1.24 -9.40 3.85
N HIS A 48 -2.41 -8.81 3.58
CA HIS A 48 -2.64 -8.13 2.31
C HIS A 48 -1.85 -6.82 2.25
N SER A 49 -1.29 -6.48 1.09
CA SER A 49 -0.50 -5.25 0.85
C SER A 49 -1.28 -3.93 1.02
N ALA A 50 -2.59 -4.00 1.32
CA ALA A 50 -3.47 -2.83 1.31
C ALA A 50 -4.75 -3.00 2.14
N ASN A 51 -5.39 -4.16 2.05
CA ASN A 51 -6.64 -4.43 2.76
C ASN A 51 -6.38 -5.02 4.16
N GLU A 52 -5.56 -4.35 4.95
CA GLU A 52 -5.23 -4.74 6.33
C GLU A 52 -5.32 -3.48 7.22
N PRO A 53 -6.30 -3.40 8.15
CA PRO A 53 -6.48 -2.22 8.99
C PRO A 53 -5.22 -1.81 9.77
N LEU A 54 -4.45 -2.78 10.28
CA LEU A 54 -3.23 -2.50 11.01
C LEU A 54 -2.11 -1.97 10.11
N LEU A 55 -2.08 -2.38 8.84
CA LEU A 55 -1.16 -1.83 7.85
C LEU A 55 -1.50 -0.36 7.56
N VAL A 56 -2.78 -0.04 7.36
CA VAL A 56 -3.21 1.35 7.11
C VAL A 56 -2.87 2.25 8.31
N ALA A 57 -3.11 1.77 9.53
CA ALA A 57 -2.75 2.49 10.75
C ALA A 57 -1.24 2.69 10.87
N GLY A 58 -0.45 1.63 10.62
CA GLY A 58 1.01 1.68 10.69
C GLY A 58 1.64 2.58 9.64
N VAL A 59 1.19 2.52 8.37
CA VAL A 59 1.70 3.43 7.33
C VAL A 59 1.27 4.87 7.63
N GLY A 60 0.08 5.10 8.18
CA GLY A 60 -0.40 6.44 8.50
C GLY A 60 0.47 7.23 9.49
N THR A 61 1.36 6.58 10.25
CA THR A 61 2.18 7.24 11.29
C THR A 61 3.16 8.27 10.77
N HIS A 62 3.52 8.25 9.48
CA HIS A 62 4.35 9.30 8.90
C HIS A 62 3.61 10.65 8.76
N THR A 63 2.27 10.64 8.76
CA THR A 63 1.44 11.84 8.55
C THR A 63 1.38 12.77 9.77
N PRO A 64 1.18 12.30 11.02
CA PRO A 64 1.26 13.20 12.16
C PRO A 64 2.67 13.77 12.32
N GLU A 65 3.72 12.96 12.07
CA GLU A 65 5.11 13.45 12.09
C GLU A 65 5.33 14.61 11.11
N LEU A 66 4.75 14.51 9.89
CA LEU A 66 4.80 15.58 8.90
C LEU A 66 4.11 16.86 9.38
N ILE A 67 2.88 16.74 9.89
CA ILE A 67 2.08 17.88 10.38
C ILE A 67 2.70 18.53 11.61
N GLU A 68 3.28 17.73 12.52
CA GLU A 68 3.99 18.23 13.69
C GLU A 68 5.29 18.96 13.31
N SER A 69 5.95 18.52 12.23
CA SER A 69 7.17 19.16 11.72
C SER A 69 6.91 20.50 11.03
N ASP A 70 5.72 20.67 10.43
CA ASP A 70 5.27 21.91 9.80
C ASP A 70 3.77 22.13 10.02
N PRO A 71 3.40 22.83 11.11
CA PRO A 71 2.00 23.09 11.45
C PRO A 71 1.25 23.97 10.44
N GLU A 72 1.94 24.62 9.50
CA GLU A 72 1.34 25.52 8.50
C GLU A 72 0.98 24.78 7.19
N ILE A 73 1.18 23.45 7.14
CA ILE A 73 0.79 22.64 5.98
C ILE A 73 -0.70 22.81 5.66
N ASP A 74 -0.99 23.26 4.45
CA ASP A 74 -2.36 23.33 3.91
C ASP A 74 -2.68 22.17 2.95
N ALA A 75 -1.66 21.46 2.45
CA ALA A 75 -1.84 20.33 1.54
C ALA A 75 -0.74 19.27 1.66
N ILE A 76 -1.13 18.00 1.53
CA ILE A 76 -0.24 16.84 1.51
C ILE A 76 -0.46 16.07 0.20
N ILE A 77 0.58 15.96 -0.62
CA ILE A 77 0.57 15.14 -1.84
C ILE A 77 1.06 13.73 -1.50
N VAL A 78 0.21 12.72 -1.70
CA VAL A 78 0.51 11.33 -1.33
C VAL A 78 0.47 10.44 -2.57
N PRO A 79 1.50 9.62 -2.84
CA PRO A 79 1.46 8.67 -3.95
C PRO A 79 0.37 7.61 -3.74
N VAL A 80 -0.33 7.27 -4.82
CA VAL A 80 -1.43 6.29 -4.82
C VAL A 80 -1.05 5.07 -5.65
N GLY A 81 -0.62 4.02 -4.94
CA GLY A 81 -0.52 2.63 -5.42
C GLY A 81 -1.73 1.83 -4.95
N ASP A 82 -1.52 0.82 -4.10
CA ASP A 82 -2.61 0.06 -3.44
C ASP A 82 -3.31 0.84 -2.30
N GLU A 83 -3.20 2.17 -2.30
CA GLU A 83 -3.94 3.13 -1.47
C GLU A 83 -3.71 3.14 0.06
N SER A 84 -2.98 2.18 0.65
CA SER A 84 -2.78 2.13 2.11
C SER A 84 -2.21 3.42 2.69
N GLY A 85 -1.19 4.00 2.04
CA GLY A 85 -0.58 5.27 2.44
C GLY A 85 -1.52 6.47 2.29
N SER A 86 -2.22 6.59 1.16
CA SER A 86 -3.19 7.68 0.96
C SER A 86 -4.38 7.61 1.91
N ARG A 87 -4.85 6.40 2.26
CA ARG A 87 -5.91 6.20 3.26
C ARG A 87 -5.43 6.57 4.66
N GLY A 88 -4.23 6.11 5.05
CA GLY A 88 -3.63 6.46 6.33
C GLY A 88 -3.45 7.97 6.49
N ALA A 89 -2.91 8.63 5.46
CA ALA A 89 -2.73 10.08 5.46
C ALA A 89 -4.07 10.84 5.53
N ALA A 90 -5.08 10.42 4.77
CA ALA A 90 -6.41 11.03 4.81
C ALA A 90 -7.05 10.92 6.21
N ILE A 91 -6.99 9.74 6.84
CA ILE A 91 -7.54 9.52 8.19
C ILE A 91 -6.86 10.43 9.21
N VAL A 92 -5.53 10.50 9.20
CA VAL A 92 -4.77 11.34 10.14
C VAL A 92 -5.06 12.81 9.90
N ALA A 93 -4.89 13.30 8.67
CA ALA A 93 -5.10 14.70 8.34
C ALA A 93 -6.51 15.14 8.74
N GLU A 94 -7.53 14.34 8.39
CA GLU A 94 -8.92 14.61 8.74
C GLU A 94 -9.19 14.65 10.26
N THR A 95 -8.37 13.94 11.05
CA THR A 95 -8.45 13.91 12.52
C THR A 95 -7.74 15.12 13.15
N MET A 96 -6.64 15.57 12.56
CA MET A 96 -5.81 16.65 13.11
C MET A 96 -6.28 18.05 12.68
N SER A 97 -6.67 18.23 11.41
CA SER A 97 -7.18 19.49 10.88
C SER A 97 -8.00 19.28 9.61
N LYS A 98 -9.24 19.77 9.59
CA LYS A 98 -10.12 19.69 8.41
C LYS A 98 -9.68 20.58 7.25
N ASP A 99 -8.74 21.50 7.49
CA ASP A 99 -8.26 22.44 6.47
C ASP A 99 -7.16 21.84 5.59
N ILE A 100 -6.49 20.78 6.06
CA ILE A 100 -5.43 20.10 5.32
C ILE A 100 -6.02 19.30 4.15
N LYS A 101 -5.58 19.60 2.93
CA LYS A 101 -5.99 18.87 1.72
C LYS A 101 -5.06 17.70 1.44
N VAL A 102 -5.59 16.48 1.50
CA VAL A 102 -4.87 15.29 1.03
C VAL A 102 -5.13 15.06 -0.45
N ILE A 103 -4.08 15.13 -1.26
CA ILE A 103 -4.14 15.04 -2.72
C ILE A 103 -3.40 13.77 -3.16
N GLY A 104 -4.15 12.80 -3.70
CA GLY A 104 -3.59 11.59 -4.26
C GLY A 104 -2.91 11.84 -5.61
N ALA A 105 -1.66 11.40 -5.77
CA ALA A 105 -0.93 11.42 -7.03
C ALA A 105 -0.75 9.98 -7.56
N GLN A 106 -1.22 9.72 -8.77
CA GLN A 106 -1.14 8.40 -9.41
C GLN A 106 -0.50 8.51 -10.79
N SER A 107 0.16 7.44 -11.23
CA SER A 107 0.64 7.33 -12.61
C SER A 107 -0.53 7.31 -13.60
N GLU A 108 -0.44 8.13 -14.64
CA GLU A 108 -1.43 8.15 -15.73
C GLU A 108 -1.54 6.78 -16.43
N MET A 109 -0.44 6.02 -16.49
CA MET A 109 -0.41 4.68 -17.08
C MET A 109 -1.10 3.62 -16.22
N PHE A 110 -1.28 3.89 -14.92
CA PHE A 110 -1.93 2.97 -13.97
C PHE A 110 -3.00 3.69 -13.13
N PRO A 111 -4.07 4.22 -13.75
CA PRO A 111 -5.01 5.14 -13.10
C PRO A 111 -6.15 4.42 -12.36
N ALA A 112 -5.87 3.28 -11.72
CA ALA A 112 -6.89 2.40 -11.15
C ALA A 112 -7.74 3.12 -10.08
N ALA A 113 -7.08 3.79 -9.13
CA ALA A 113 -7.75 4.54 -8.05
C ALA A 113 -8.58 5.70 -8.60
N TYR A 114 -8.04 6.44 -9.59
CA TYR A 114 -8.79 7.51 -10.25
C TYR A 114 -10.06 7.00 -10.93
N LYS A 115 -9.97 5.89 -11.67
CA LYS A 115 -11.11 5.25 -12.35
C LYS A 115 -12.15 4.73 -11.36
N ALA A 116 -11.72 4.08 -10.28
CA ALA A 116 -12.60 3.59 -9.23
C ALA A 116 -13.36 4.74 -8.57
N ARG A 117 -12.66 5.81 -8.17
CA ARG A 117 -13.28 7.03 -7.60
C ARG A 117 -14.28 7.69 -8.55
N LYS A 118 -13.96 7.76 -9.85
CA LYS A 118 -14.84 8.38 -10.87
C LYS A 118 -16.09 7.57 -11.17
N SER A 119 -15.98 6.24 -11.16
CA SER A 119 -17.09 5.33 -11.47
C SER A 119 -17.95 4.99 -10.26
N GLY A 120 -17.42 5.11 -9.04
CA GLY A 120 -18.05 4.62 -7.81
C GLY A 120 -18.01 3.10 -7.65
N VAL A 121 -17.26 2.41 -8.52
CA VAL A 121 -17.07 0.95 -8.49
C VAL A 121 -15.68 0.66 -7.95
N HIS A 122 -15.60 -0.22 -6.96
CA HIS A 122 -14.36 -0.72 -6.38
C HIS A 122 -14.22 -2.19 -6.78
N GLU A 123 -13.19 -2.53 -7.55
CA GLU A 123 -12.80 -3.92 -7.88
C GLU A 123 -11.56 -4.32 -7.09
#